data_AF-A0A963TEU7-F1
#
_entry.id   AF-A0A963TEU7-F1
#
_cell.length_a   1.000
_cell.length_b   1.000
_cell.length_c   1.000
_cell.angle_alpha   90.00
_cell.angle_beta   90.00
_cell.angle_gamma   90.00
#
_symmetry.space_group_name_H-M   'P 1'
#
loop_
_entity.id
_entity.type
_entity.pdbx_description
1 polymer ?
#
loop_
_entity_poly.entity_id
_entity_poly.type
_entity_poly.pdbx_seq_one_letter_code
_entity_poly.pdbx_strand_id
1 'polypeptide(L)'
;MTHIQIGDTTPRRQFDADGEQLAFDFTFPIFQDDDLDVYVDQAQMVLDTDYSVTGAGESAGGTVTFFTAPANNTTVTLVRRLAIQRTTDFQESGELRSKVLNDELDYQTAALQQVADDASRGVRLHETDAATDMVLPAKADRADRTLGFDANGAPVAGPSVSE
;
A
#
# COMPACT_ATOMS: atom_id res chain seq x y z
N MET A 1 -24.65 12.59 -9.03
CA MET A 1 -23.19 12.52 -8.86
C MET A 1 -22.86 11.15 -8.33
N THR A 2 -22.00 10.44 -9.04
CA THR A 2 -21.55 9.08 -8.70
C THR A 2 -20.44 9.16 -7.66
N HIS A 3 -20.44 8.22 -6.71
CA HIS A 3 -19.33 8.02 -5.78
C HIS A 3 -18.23 7.19 -6.48
N ILE A 4 -17.06 7.07 -5.86
CA ILE A 4 -15.95 6.25 -6.38
C ILE A 4 -16.35 4.78 -6.23
N GLN A 5 -16.15 3.96 -7.26
CA GLN A 5 -16.35 2.52 -7.16
C GLN A 5 -15.03 1.83 -6.83
N ILE A 6 -15.01 1.08 -5.72
CA ILE A 6 -13.85 0.30 -5.31
C ILE A 6 -13.98 -1.13 -5.85
N GLY A 7 -13.30 -1.41 -6.96
CA GLY A 7 -13.22 -2.76 -7.55
C GLY A 7 -12.21 -3.64 -6.83
N ASP A 8 -12.27 -4.96 -7.06
CA ASP A 8 -11.29 -5.93 -6.56
C ASP A 8 -9.95 -5.77 -7.30
N THR A 9 -9.07 -4.94 -6.75
CA THR A 9 -7.78 -4.57 -7.36
C THR A 9 -6.70 -4.50 -6.30
N THR A 10 -5.48 -4.86 -6.68
CA THR A 10 -4.30 -4.59 -5.86
C THR A 10 -3.94 -3.11 -5.98
N PRO A 11 -3.82 -2.36 -4.88
CA PRO A 11 -3.54 -0.92 -4.89
C PRO A 11 -2.05 -0.59 -5.11
N ARG A 12 -1.42 -1.32 -6.05
CA ARG A 12 -0.01 -1.25 -6.38
C ARG A 12 0.19 -1.58 -7.85
N ARG A 13 1.10 -0.87 -8.50
CA ARG A 13 1.56 -1.19 -9.86
C ARG A 13 3.04 -0.92 -10.01
N GLN A 14 3.74 -1.78 -10.75
CA GLN A 14 5.16 -1.63 -11.04
C GLN A 14 5.40 -1.62 -12.55
N PHE A 15 6.45 -0.89 -12.96
CA PHE A 15 6.88 -0.76 -14.34
C PHE A 15 8.40 -0.77 -14.43
N ASP A 16 8.92 -1.28 -15.53
CA ASP A 16 10.31 -1.08 -15.93
C ASP A 16 10.39 0.17 -16.81
N ALA A 17 11.18 1.16 -16.40
CA ALA A 17 11.36 2.39 -17.16
C ALA A 17 12.36 2.21 -18.31
N ASP A 18 12.08 2.86 -19.44
CA ASP A 18 12.90 2.82 -20.66
C ASP A 18 13.84 4.03 -20.81
N GLY A 19 13.74 5.03 -19.93
CA GLY A 19 14.49 6.28 -20.01
C GLY A 19 13.81 7.40 -20.77
N GLU A 20 12.64 7.16 -21.37
CA GLU A 20 11.92 8.13 -22.22
C GLU A 20 10.45 8.32 -21.78
N GLN A 21 9.80 7.27 -21.26
CA GLN A 21 8.42 7.30 -20.80
C GLN A 21 8.24 8.24 -19.59
N LEU A 22 7.30 9.17 -19.72
CA LEU A 22 6.92 10.09 -18.63
C LEU A 22 5.64 9.67 -17.91
N ALA A 23 4.70 9.05 -18.63
CA ALA A 23 3.36 8.75 -18.14
C ALA A 23 3.21 7.26 -17.77
N PHE A 24 2.75 6.99 -16.55
CA PHE A 24 2.55 5.66 -15.99
C PHE A 24 1.15 5.56 -15.38
N ASP A 25 0.29 4.73 -15.97
CA ASP A 25 -1.12 4.63 -15.58
C ASP A 25 -1.34 3.66 -14.42
N PHE A 26 -2.10 4.03 -13.40
CA PHE A 26 -2.56 3.13 -12.36
C PHE A 26 -4.06 2.84 -12.51
N THR A 27 -4.48 1.62 -12.18
CA THR A 27 -5.86 1.13 -12.42
C THR A 27 -6.62 0.86 -11.12
N PHE A 28 -6.27 1.57 -10.06
CA PHE A 28 -6.93 1.50 -8.76
C PHE A 28 -7.33 2.91 -8.32
N PRO A 29 -8.47 3.10 -7.67
CA PRO A 29 -8.93 4.42 -7.27
C PRO A 29 -8.07 5.01 -6.15
N ILE A 30 -7.86 6.32 -6.20
CA ILE A 30 -7.30 7.17 -5.14
C ILE A 30 -8.30 8.32 -4.86
N PHE A 31 -8.31 8.88 -3.65
CA PHE A 31 -9.30 9.90 -3.27
C PHE A 31 -8.76 11.31 -3.46
N GLN A 32 -7.47 11.50 -3.24
CA GLN A 32 -6.70 12.72 -3.47
C GLN A 32 -5.38 12.36 -4.19
N ASP A 33 -4.72 13.34 -4.80
CA ASP A 33 -3.46 13.11 -5.53
C ASP A 33 -2.33 12.64 -4.59
N ASP A 34 -2.35 13.08 -3.32
CA ASP A 34 -1.39 12.73 -2.28
C ASP A 34 -1.66 11.35 -1.62
N ASP A 35 -2.75 10.68 -1.97
CA ASP A 35 -3.00 9.28 -1.60
C ASP A 35 -2.16 8.28 -2.42
N LEU A 36 -1.21 8.75 -3.22
CA LEU A 36 -0.35 7.92 -4.07
C LEU A 36 1.13 8.20 -3.79
N ASP A 37 1.80 7.21 -3.19
CA ASP A 37 3.25 7.21 -3.12
C ASP A 37 3.83 6.70 -4.44
N VAL A 38 4.85 7.41 -4.94
CA VAL A 38 5.61 7.02 -6.14
C VAL A 38 7.06 6.80 -5.76
N TYR A 39 7.61 5.67 -6.19
CA TYR A 39 9.01 5.32 -5.99
C TYR A 39 9.68 5.07 -7.34
N VAL A 40 10.93 5.50 -7.45
CA VAL A 40 11.87 5.04 -8.49
C VAL A 40 12.95 4.26 -7.75
N ASP A 41 13.02 2.95 -8.02
CA ASP A 41 13.72 1.96 -7.21
C ASP A 41 13.31 2.03 -5.72
N GLN A 42 14.19 2.54 -4.86
CA GLN A 42 13.95 2.71 -3.41
C GLN A 42 13.80 4.18 -3.01
N ALA A 43 13.96 5.12 -3.94
CA ALA A 43 13.81 6.54 -3.67
C ALA A 43 12.33 6.92 -3.80
N GLN A 44 11.77 7.52 -2.74
CA GLN A 44 10.45 8.12 -2.79
C GLN A 44 10.52 9.45 -3.54
N MET A 45 9.65 9.60 -4.53
CA MET A 45 9.52 10.82 -5.34
C MET A 45 8.55 11.79 -4.66
N VAL A 46 8.67 13.08 -4.95
CA VAL A 46 7.87 14.14 -4.34
C VAL A 46 6.82 14.65 -5.34
N LEU A 47 5.54 14.58 -4.95
CA LEU A 47 4.43 15.13 -5.72
C LEU A 47 4.63 16.65 -5.97
N ASP A 48 4.25 17.11 -7.16
CA ASP A 48 4.42 18.49 -7.66
C ASP A 48 5.87 18.97 -7.82
N THR A 49 6.87 18.13 -7.49
CA THR A 49 8.30 18.42 -7.68
C THR A 49 8.96 17.47 -8.66
N ASP A 50 8.67 16.17 -8.57
CA ASP A 50 9.22 15.13 -9.44
C ASP A 50 8.17 14.59 -10.43
N TYR A 51 6.90 14.61 -10.04
CA TYR A 51 5.76 14.12 -10.83
C TYR A 51 4.45 14.86 -10.49
N SER A 52 3.45 14.74 -11.36
CA SER A 52 2.06 15.11 -11.12
C SER A 52 1.14 13.90 -11.24
N VAL A 53 -0.02 13.94 -10.58
CA VAL A 53 -1.05 12.90 -10.64
C VAL A 53 -2.30 13.46 -11.32
N THR A 54 -2.98 12.63 -12.09
CA THR A 54 -4.35 12.87 -12.55
C THR A 54 -5.21 11.64 -12.25
N GLY A 55 -6.54 11.82 -12.18
CA GLY A 55 -7.49 10.73 -11.93
C GLY A 55 -7.80 10.49 -10.44
N ALA A 56 -7.40 11.38 -9.53
CA ALA A 56 -7.95 11.39 -8.19
C ALA A 56 -9.47 11.59 -8.22
N GLY A 57 -10.19 10.77 -7.46
CA GLY A 57 -11.65 10.73 -7.50
C GLY A 57 -12.26 9.85 -8.60
N GLU A 58 -11.44 9.27 -9.49
CA GLU A 58 -11.92 8.42 -10.57
C GLU A 58 -11.85 6.93 -10.19
N SER A 59 -12.91 6.19 -10.54
CA SER A 59 -13.02 4.76 -10.20
C SER A 59 -12.05 3.87 -10.98
N ALA A 60 -11.67 4.32 -12.19
CA ALA A 60 -10.77 3.58 -13.07
C ALA A 60 -9.28 3.77 -12.74
N GLY A 61 -8.96 4.62 -11.76
CA GLY A 61 -7.59 5.08 -11.51
C GLY A 61 -7.23 6.28 -12.39
N GLY A 62 -5.93 6.42 -12.69
CA GLY A 62 -5.39 7.62 -13.28
C GLY A 62 -3.96 7.47 -13.77
N THR A 63 -3.24 8.58 -13.87
CA THR A 63 -1.89 8.62 -14.46
C THR A 63 -0.93 9.41 -13.59
N VAL A 64 0.24 8.83 -13.34
CA VAL A 64 1.42 9.55 -12.84
C VAL A 64 2.21 10.06 -14.04
N THR A 65 2.51 11.35 -14.09
CA THR A 65 3.35 11.96 -15.13
C THR A 65 4.59 12.57 -14.49
N PHE A 66 5.76 12.00 -14.77
CA PHE A 66 7.03 12.55 -14.32
C PHE A 66 7.41 13.82 -15.09
N PHE A 67 8.08 14.75 -14.43
CA PHE A 67 8.65 15.93 -15.11
C PHE A 67 10.00 15.62 -15.78
N THR A 68 10.69 14.58 -15.31
CA THR A 68 11.89 14.00 -15.93
C THR A 68 11.72 12.48 -16.00
N ALA A 69 11.94 11.89 -17.17
CA ALA A 69 11.75 10.44 -17.35
C ALA A 69 12.66 9.65 -16.37
N PRO A 70 12.11 8.66 -15.64
CA PRO A 70 12.92 7.74 -14.86
C PRO A 70 13.94 7.05 -15.77
N ALA A 71 15.17 6.86 -15.27
CA ALA A 71 16.25 6.32 -16.08
C ALA A 71 15.97 4.89 -16.57
N ASN A 72 16.54 4.52 -17.72
CA ASN A 72 16.40 3.18 -18.28
C ASN A 72 16.88 2.10 -17.28
N ASN A 73 16.12 1.01 -17.16
CA ASN A 73 16.33 -0.09 -16.21
C ASN A 73 16.15 0.28 -14.73
N THR A 74 15.38 1.33 -14.42
CA THR A 74 14.87 1.59 -13.07
C THR A 74 13.44 1.05 -12.93
N THR A 75 13.05 0.67 -11.72
CA THR A 75 11.68 0.22 -11.45
C THR A 75 10.84 1.36 -10.90
N VAL A 76 9.78 1.74 -11.60
CA VAL A 76 8.76 2.67 -11.08
C VAL A 76 7.73 1.88 -10.29
N THR A 77 7.48 2.24 -9.03
CA THR A 77 6.45 1.64 -8.20
C THR A 77 5.43 2.70 -7.77
N LEU A 78 4.18 2.50 -8.15
CA LEU A 78 3.04 3.32 -7.73
C LEU A 78 2.26 2.53 -6.67
N VAL A 79 1.97 3.13 -5.53
CA VAL A 79 1.23 2.46 -4.45
C VAL A 79 0.28 3.43 -3.76
N ARG A 80 -0.98 3.03 -3.57
CA ARG A 80 -1.94 3.80 -2.79
C ARG A 80 -1.52 3.82 -1.32
N ARG A 81 -1.56 4.99 -0.70
CA ARG A 81 -1.22 5.19 0.71
C ARG A 81 -2.24 6.11 1.39
N LEU A 82 -3.37 5.53 1.78
CA LEU A 82 -4.42 6.20 2.54
C LEU A 82 -4.02 6.36 4.01
N ALA A 83 -4.37 7.51 4.59
CA ALA A 83 -4.39 7.70 6.04
C ALA A 83 -5.53 6.87 6.68
N ILE A 84 -5.18 5.83 7.43
CA ILE A 84 -6.20 4.97 8.08
C ILE A 84 -6.75 5.68 9.32
N GLN A 85 -7.72 6.55 9.10
CA GLN A 85 -8.46 7.29 10.12
C GLN A 85 -9.90 7.52 9.66
N ARG A 86 -10.81 7.70 10.62
CA ARG A 86 -12.18 8.15 10.33
C ARG A 86 -12.32 9.61 10.73
N THR A 87 -12.71 10.44 9.77
CA THR A 87 -12.96 11.88 9.98
C THR A 87 -14.46 12.24 9.90
N THR A 88 -15.27 11.37 9.29
CA THR A 88 -16.72 11.56 9.16
C THR A 88 -17.45 11.19 10.45
N ASP A 89 -18.27 12.12 10.95
CA ASP A 89 -19.18 11.90 12.08
C ASP A 89 -20.66 12.08 11.67
N PHE A 90 -21.44 11.00 11.80
CA PHE A 90 -22.87 11.01 11.49
C PHE A 90 -23.66 11.50 12.70
N GLN A 91 -24.41 12.57 12.52
CA GLN A 91 -25.19 13.16 13.61
C GLN A 91 -26.39 12.28 13.99
N GLU A 92 -26.56 12.05 15.29
CA GLU A 92 -27.74 11.38 15.83
C GLU A 92 -29.01 12.16 15.46
N SER A 93 -30.03 11.45 14.97
CA SER A 93 -31.29 12.03 14.46
C SER A 93 -31.13 13.00 13.27
N GLY A 94 -29.95 13.09 12.68
CA GLY A 94 -29.69 13.86 11.45
C GLY A 94 -30.06 13.07 10.18
N GLU A 95 -30.13 13.78 9.05
CA GLU A 95 -30.37 13.14 7.76
C GLU A 95 -29.16 12.30 7.33
N LEU A 96 -29.40 11.01 7.04
CA LEU A 96 -28.39 10.11 6.48
C LEU A 96 -28.27 10.32 4.97
N ARG A 97 -27.28 11.13 4.59
CA ARG A 97 -26.96 11.40 3.18
C ARG A 97 -26.25 10.19 2.58
N SER A 98 -26.93 9.50 1.66
CA SER A 98 -26.40 8.30 0.98
C SER A 98 -25.05 8.52 0.32
N LYS A 99 -24.80 9.71 -0.25
CA LYS A 99 -23.49 10.04 -0.83
C LYS A 99 -22.37 9.95 0.20
N VAL A 100 -22.54 10.57 1.37
CA VAL A 100 -21.52 10.58 2.43
C VAL A 100 -21.28 9.17 2.96
N LEU A 101 -22.36 8.39 3.09
CA LEU A 101 -22.24 6.99 3.48
C LEU A 101 -21.46 6.16 2.46
N ASN A 102 -21.75 6.32 1.17
CA ASN A 102 -21.02 5.62 0.11
C ASN A 102 -19.56 6.04 0.10
N ASP A 103 -19.25 7.34 0.09
CA ASP A 103 -17.87 7.85 0.09
C ASP A 103 -17.05 7.27 1.28
N GLU A 104 -17.66 7.19 2.47
CA GLU A 104 -17.02 6.60 3.67
C GLU A 104 -16.81 5.07 3.54
N LEU A 105 -17.80 4.35 3.01
CA LEU A 105 -17.68 2.90 2.79
C LEU A 105 -16.64 2.57 1.71
N ASP A 106 -16.55 3.39 0.67
CA ASP A 106 -15.55 3.29 -0.38
C ASP A 106 -14.15 3.50 0.21
N TYR A 107 -13.96 4.57 1.00
CA TYR A 107 -12.69 4.84 1.67
C TYR A 107 -12.25 3.68 2.57
N GLN A 108 -13.17 3.15 3.38
CA GLN A 108 -12.88 2.00 4.26
C GLN A 108 -12.53 0.75 3.45
N THR A 109 -13.23 0.47 2.35
CA THR A 109 -12.94 -0.68 1.49
C THR A 109 -11.55 -0.54 0.85
N ALA A 110 -11.20 0.66 0.38
CA ALA A 110 -9.90 0.95 -0.19
C ALA A 110 -8.76 0.83 0.85
N ALA A 111 -9.00 1.26 2.10
CA ALA A 111 -8.06 1.08 3.20
C ALA A 111 -7.87 -0.39 3.56
N LEU A 112 -8.95 -1.20 3.55
CA LEU A 112 -8.87 -2.65 3.77
C LEU A 112 -8.04 -3.34 2.67
N GLN A 113 -8.23 -2.98 1.40
CA GLN A 113 -7.40 -3.49 0.29
C GLN A 113 -5.91 -3.16 0.48
N GLN A 114 -5.61 -1.94 0.93
CA GLN A 114 -4.23 -1.53 1.20
C GLN A 114 -3.61 -2.35 2.34
N VAL A 115 -4.34 -2.54 3.44
CA VAL A 115 -3.88 -3.40 4.55
C VAL A 115 -3.66 -4.83 4.08
N ALA A 116 -4.53 -5.36 3.21
CA ALA A 116 -4.36 -6.68 2.62
C ALA A 116 -3.10 -6.78 1.73
N ASP A 117 -2.81 -5.77 0.90
CA ASP A 117 -1.56 -5.69 0.11
C ASP A 117 -0.33 -5.68 1.02
N ASP A 118 -0.31 -4.81 2.04
CA ASP A 118 0.79 -4.71 2.99
C ASP A 118 1.00 -6.04 3.75
N ALA A 119 -0.08 -6.68 4.20
CA ALA A 119 -0.02 -7.98 4.89
C ALA A 119 0.45 -9.12 3.98
N SER A 120 0.07 -9.12 2.70
CA SER A 120 0.49 -10.13 1.73
C SER A 120 2.00 -10.16 1.49
N ARG A 121 2.68 -9.04 1.77
CA ARG A 121 4.13 -8.86 1.66
C ARG A 121 4.89 -9.13 2.96
N GLY A 122 4.18 -9.53 4.03
CA GLY A 122 4.76 -9.92 5.31
C GLY A 122 5.12 -11.41 5.38
N VAL A 123 5.86 -11.79 6.43
CA VAL A 123 6.01 -13.20 6.79
C VAL A 123 4.68 -13.71 7.34
N ARG A 124 4.20 -14.83 6.80
CA ARG A 124 2.91 -15.42 7.16
C ARG A 124 3.04 -16.93 7.33
N LEU A 125 2.16 -17.50 8.15
CA LEU A 125 1.97 -18.94 8.21
C LEU A 125 1.34 -19.45 6.90
N HIS A 126 1.59 -20.72 6.58
CA HIS A 126 0.89 -21.39 5.50
C HIS A 126 -0.58 -21.61 5.88
N GLU A 127 -1.49 -21.62 4.91
CA GLU A 127 -2.95 -21.69 5.15
C GLU A 127 -3.39 -22.97 5.88
N THR A 128 -2.56 -24.01 5.86
CA THR A 128 -2.84 -25.30 6.51
C THR A 128 -2.12 -25.48 7.84
N ASP A 129 -1.29 -24.53 8.27
CA ASP A 129 -0.57 -24.64 9.53
C ASP A 129 -1.53 -24.58 10.72
N ALA A 130 -1.22 -25.36 11.75
CA ALA A 130 -1.88 -25.20 13.04
C ALA A 130 -1.53 -23.83 13.63
N ALA A 131 -2.40 -23.30 14.50
CA ALA A 131 -2.11 -22.04 15.19
C ALA A 131 -0.81 -22.14 16.00
N THR A 132 0.16 -21.28 15.67
CA THR A 132 1.44 -21.12 16.36
C THR A 132 1.62 -19.66 16.74
N ASP A 133 2.28 -19.40 17.88
CA ASP A 133 2.66 -18.05 18.28
C ASP A 133 3.76 -17.51 17.36
N MET A 134 3.42 -16.51 16.54
CA MET A 134 4.34 -15.86 15.61
C MET A 134 4.95 -14.56 16.18
N VAL A 135 4.90 -14.37 17.50
CA VAL A 135 5.56 -13.24 18.17
C VAL A 135 7.08 -13.40 18.10
N LEU A 136 7.74 -12.40 17.54
CA LEU A 136 9.20 -12.36 17.48
C LEU A 136 9.82 -12.33 18.90
N PRO A 137 10.99 -12.96 19.11
CA PRO A 137 11.75 -12.81 20.35
C PRO A 137 12.04 -11.34 20.68
N ALA A 138 12.26 -11.06 21.96
CA ALA A 138 12.58 -9.71 22.41
C ALA A 138 13.81 -9.17 21.68
N LYS A 139 13.83 -7.86 21.43
CA LYS A 139 14.89 -7.18 20.66
C LYS A 139 16.30 -7.56 21.15
N ALA A 140 16.50 -7.64 22.47
CA ALA A 140 17.79 -7.99 23.08
C ALA A 140 18.25 -9.41 22.73
N ASP A 141 17.32 -10.36 22.61
CA ASP A 141 17.63 -11.77 22.36
C ASP A 141 17.88 -12.06 20.87
N ARG A 142 17.30 -11.26 19.98
CA ARG A 142 17.45 -11.42 18.51
C ARG A 142 18.43 -10.45 17.86
N ALA A 143 19.08 -9.57 18.63
CA ALA A 143 20.13 -8.71 18.10
C ALA A 143 21.28 -9.58 17.57
N ASP A 144 21.82 -9.20 16.40
CA ASP A 144 22.90 -9.91 15.70
C ASP A 144 22.65 -11.41 15.48
N ARG A 145 21.39 -11.81 15.29
CA ARG A 145 21.01 -13.20 15.01
C ARG A 145 20.10 -13.30 13.79
N THR A 146 20.16 -14.46 13.14
CA THR A 146 19.21 -14.79 12.07
C THR A 146 17.82 -15.08 12.63
N LEU A 147 16.79 -14.91 11.81
CA LEU A 147 15.45 -15.43 12.12
C LEU A 147 15.47 -16.95 11.88
N GLY A 148 15.15 -17.73 12.90
CA GLY A 148 15.00 -19.18 12.83
C GLY A 148 13.63 -19.63 13.30
N PHE A 149 13.37 -20.93 13.19
CA PHE A 149 12.16 -21.57 13.69
C PHE A 149 12.52 -22.72 14.64
N ASP A 150 11.78 -22.89 15.73
CA ASP A 150 11.96 -23.99 16.66
C ASP A 150 11.34 -25.30 16.16
N ALA A 151 11.35 -26.35 16.99
CA ALA A 151 10.76 -27.65 16.65
C ALA A 151 9.24 -27.60 16.43
N ASN A 152 8.57 -26.53 16.85
CA ASN A 152 7.13 -26.30 16.69
C ASN A 152 6.82 -25.29 15.57
N GLY A 153 7.85 -24.78 14.88
CA GLY A 153 7.69 -23.77 13.84
C GLY A 153 7.49 -22.35 14.36
N ALA A 154 7.70 -22.09 15.65
CA ALA A 154 7.62 -20.75 16.22
C ALA A 154 8.91 -19.95 15.94
N PRO A 155 8.84 -18.63 15.70
CA PRO A 155 10.01 -17.82 15.41
C PRO A 155 10.92 -17.71 16.63
N VAL A 156 12.21 -18.00 16.43
CA VAL A 156 13.26 -17.91 17.45
C VAL A 156 14.48 -17.15 16.93
N ALA A 157 15.30 -16.67 17.86
CA ALA A 157 16.58 -16.07 17.52
C ALA A 157 17.58 -17.19 17.17
N GLY A 158 17.96 -17.23 15.90
CA GLY A 158 18.85 -18.24 15.33
C GLY A 158 20.33 -18.02 15.67
N PRO A 159 21.23 -18.64 14.88
CA PRO A 159 22.67 -18.41 14.97
C PRO A 159 23.07 -16.93 14.85
N SER A 160 24.24 -16.59 15.39
CA SER A 160 24.81 -15.24 15.25
C SER A 160 25.12 -14.94 13.78
N VAL A 161 24.90 -13.70 13.35
CA VAL A 161 25.35 -13.21 12.03
C VAL A 161 26.76 -12.63 12.05
N SER A 162 27.41 -12.60 13.22
CA SER A 162 28.72 -12.00 13.44
C SER A 162 29.89 -13.01 13.41
N GLU A 163 29.75 -14.12 12.70
CA GLU A 163 30.85 -15.09 12.45
C GLU A 163 31.59 -14.82 11.14
#